data_AF-A0A947BS77-F1
#
_entry.id   AF-A0A947BS77-F1
#
_cell.length_a   1.000
_cell.length_b   1.000
_cell.length_c   1.000
_cell.angle_alpha   90.00
_cell.angle_beta   90.00
_cell.angle_gamma   90.00
#
_symmetry.space_group_name_H-M   'P 1'
#
loop_
_entity.id
_entity.type
_entity.pdbx_description
1 polymer ?
#
loop_
_entity_poly.entity_id
_entity_poly.type
_entity_poly.pdbx_seq_one_letter_code
_entity_poly.pdbx_strand_id
1 'polypeptide(L)' 'TITSGSGRVGWQGTQVALCRCGASENKPFCDGSHKSVGFKSG' A
#
# COMPACT_ATOMS: atom_id res chain seq x y z
N THR A 1 -12.30 -4.97 -1.84
CA THR A 1 -11.43 -6.17 -1.88
C THR A 1 -10.28 -5.93 -2.83
N ILE A 2 -9.06 -6.31 -2.44
CA ILE A 2 -7.87 -6.24 -3.30
C ILE A 2 -7.62 -7.63 -3.88
N THR A 3 -7.51 -7.71 -5.20
CA THR A 3 -7.24 -8.94 -5.95
C THR A 3 -5.93 -8.79 -6.71
N SER A 4 -5.03 -9.77 -6.54
CA SER A 4 -3.76 -9.84 -7.27
C SER A 4 -3.98 -10.20 -8.74
N GLY A 5 -2.99 -9.98 -9.60
CA GLY A 5 -3.04 -10.33 -11.03
C GLY A 5 -3.29 -11.82 -11.30
N SER A 6 -3.01 -12.69 -10.32
CA SER A 6 -3.34 -14.13 -10.39
C SER A 6 -4.79 -14.46 -10.02
N GLY A 7 -5.64 -13.46 -9.74
CA GLY A 7 -7.01 -13.65 -9.23
C GLY A 7 -7.11 -13.97 -7.73
N ARG A 8 -5.98 -14.02 -7.00
CA ARG A 8 -5.99 -14.28 -5.55
C ARG A 8 -6.42 -13.03 -4.79
N VAL A 9 -7.39 -13.17 -3.88
CA VAL A 9 -7.79 -12.10 -2.96
C VAL A 9 -6.70 -11.93 -1.90
N GLY A 10 -6.09 -10.75 -1.86
CA GLY A 10 -5.04 -10.40 -0.90
C GLY A 10 -5.54 -9.61 0.30
N TRP A 11 -6.72 -8.98 0.20
CA TRP A 11 -7.29 -8.20 1.31
C TRP A 11 -8.78 -7.91 1.11
N GLN A 12 -9.54 -7.83 2.22
CA GLN A 12 -10.96 -7.49 2.22
C GLN A 12 -11.29 -6.48 3.33
N GLY A 13 -12.03 -5.43 2.97
CA GLY A 13 -12.43 -4.33 3.85
C GLY A 13 -12.94 -3.14 3.04
N THR A 14 -13.30 -2.05 3.72
CA THR A 14 -13.93 -0.85 3.13
C THR A 14 -12.94 0.26 2.79
N GLN A 15 -11.87 0.42 3.58
CA GLN A 15 -10.86 1.45 3.36
C GLN A 15 -9.47 0.92 3.70
N VAL A 16 -8.49 1.23 2.85
CA VAL A 16 -7.08 0.91 3.06
C VAL A 16 -6.22 1.87 2.26
N ALA A 17 -5.01 2.14 2.76
CA ALA A 17 -4.00 2.91 2.04
C ALA A 17 -2.95 1.97 1.45
N LEU A 18 -2.68 2.10 0.15
CA LEU A 18 -1.64 1.32 -0.53
C LEU A 18 -0.33 2.10 -0.54
N CYS A 19 0.78 1.36 -0.37
CA CYS A 19 2.10 1.94 -0.50
C CYS A 19 2.35 2.32 -1.96
N ARG A 20 2.69 3.59 -2.19
CA ARG A 20 3.18 4.09 -3.47
C ARG A 20 4.60 4.65 -3.41
N CYS A 21 5.14 4.86 -2.21
CA CYS A 21 6.49 5.39 -2.01
C CYS A 21 7.61 4.35 -2.10
N GLY A 22 7.29 3.05 -2.09
CA GLY A 22 8.26 1.95 -2.06
C GLY A 22 8.92 1.67 -0.70
N ALA A 23 8.89 2.63 0.22
CA ALA A 23 9.57 2.57 1.51
C ALA A 23 8.80 1.84 2.64
N SER A 24 7.58 1.37 2.39
CA SER A 24 6.82 0.66 3.43
C SER A 24 7.43 -0.71 3.73
N GLU A 25 7.46 -1.09 5.00
CA GLU A 25 7.81 -2.42 5.48
C GLU A 25 6.59 -3.37 5.43
N ASN A 26 5.37 -2.83 5.50
CA ASN A 26 4.12 -3.60 5.44
C ASN A 26 3.48 -3.64 4.03
N LYS A 27 4.30 -3.90 3.00
CA LYS A 27 3.80 -3.96 1.61
C LYS A 27 2.71 -5.03 1.45
N PRO A 28 1.65 -4.77 0.66
CA PRO A 28 1.43 -3.64 -0.24
C PRO A 28 0.81 -2.40 0.42
N PHE A 29 0.63 -2.40 1.74
CA PHE A 29 -0.07 -1.34 2.47
C PHE A 29 0.86 -0.21 2.86
N CYS A 30 0.28 0.95 3.13
CA CYS A 30 1.00 2.10 3.67
C CYS A 30 1.11 1.99 5.20
N ASP A 31 2.32 2.19 5.72
CA ASP A 31 2.66 2.24 7.16
C ASP A 31 3.10 3.64 7.63
N GLY A 32 3.13 4.62 6.72
CA GLY A 32 3.59 5.98 7.02
C GLY A 32 5.04 6.29 6.64
N SER A 33 5.83 5.29 6.21
CA SER A 33 7.24 5.48 5.81
C SER A 33 7.43 6.49 4.67
N HIS A 34 6.37 6.78 3.89
CA HIS A 34 6.37 7.85 2.88
C HIS A 34 6.76 9.22 3.45
N LYS A 35 6.45 9.51 4.73
CA LYS A 35 6.84 10.76 5.39
C LYS A 35 8.35 10.80 5.63
N SER A 36 8.91 9.70 6.13
CA SER A 36 10.33 9.58 6.45
C SER A 36 11.22 9.69 5.22
N VAL A 37 10.78 9.15 4.08
CA VAL A 37 11.52 9.27 2.81
C VAL A 37 11.18 10.53 2.01
N GLY A 38 10.36 11.44 2.55
CA GLY A 38 9.98 12.68 1.87
C GLY A 38 9.20 12.47 0.56
N PHE A 39 8.52 11.34 0.39
CA PHE A 39 7.77 11.03 -0.82
C PHE A 39 6.57 11.99 -0.95
N LYS A 40 6.59 12.82 -2.01
CA LYS A 40 5.49 13.72 -2.35
C LYS A 40 4.70 13.15 -3.52
N SER A 41 3.39 13.12 -3.34
CA SER A 41 2.43 12.73 -4.37
C SER A 41 1.96 14.00 -5.06
N GLY A 42 2.50 14.27 -6.25
CA GLY A 42 1.97 15.29 -7.17
C GLY A 42 0.75 14.78 -7.94
#